data_AF-A0AAU5XEQ8-F1
#
_entry.id   AF-A0AAU5XEQ8-F1
#
_cell.length_a   1.000
_cell.length_b   1.000
_cell.length_c   1.000
_cell.angle_alpha   90.00
_cell.angle_beta   90.00
_cell.angle_gamma   90.00
#
_symmetry.space_group_name_H-M   'P 1'
#
loop_
_entity.id
_entity.type
_entity.pdbx_description
1 polymer ?
#
loop_
_entity_poly.entity_id
_entity_poly.type
_entity_poly.pdbx_seq_one_letter_code
_entity_poly.pdbx_strand_id
1 'polypeptide(L)' 'MSDASEEGRGERLIAVRDSKDPDGPKLFFSVSAWRDFLDRIKAGKHELPEDMRALLDERFVV' A
#
# COMPACT_ATOMS: atom_id res chain seq x y z
N MET A 1 -2.56 0.04 -44.68
CA MET A 1 -3.26 -0.53 -43.52
C MET A 1 -2.37 -0.24 -42.32
N SER A 2 -2.61 0.90 -41.68
CA SER A 2 -1.92 1.27 -40.45
C SER A 2 -2.69 0.65 -39.30
N ASP A 3 -2.22 -0.49 -38.80
CA ASP A 3 -2.74 -1.02 -37.55
C ASP A 3 -1.97 -0.36 -36.41
N ALA A 4 -2.57 0.70 -35.88
CA ALA A 4 -2.17 1.29 -34.62
C ALA A 4 -2.69 0.38 -33.50
N SER A 5 -1.97 -0.71 -33.23
CA SER A 5 -2.07 -1.39 -31.94
C SER A 5 -1.32 -0.53 -30.92
N GLU A 6 -1.93 0.60 -30.53
CA GLU A 6 -1.68 1.17 -29.20
C GLU A 6 -2.37 0.25 -28.20
N GLU A 7 -1.76 -0.92 -27.97
CA GLU A 7 -2.07 -1.78 -26.84
C GLU A 7 -1.76 -0.93 -25.59
N GLY A 8 -2.81 -0.32 -25.03
CA GLY A 8 -2.70 0.50 -23.84
C GLY A 8 -1.97 -0.29 -22.77
N ARG A 9 -0.74 0.11 -22.44
CA ARG A 9 -0.02 -0.40 -21.28
C ARG A 9 -0.86 -0.03 -20.06
N GLY A 10 -1.74 -0.95 -19.65
CA GLY A 10 -2.56 -0.79 -18.47
C GLY A 10 -1.67 -0.40 -17.30
N GLU A 11 -2.06 0.64 -16.57
CA GLU A 11 -1.33 1.07 -15.39
C GLU A 11 -1.12 -0.11 -14.44
N ARG A 12 0.12 -0.28 -13.97
CA ARG A 12 0.42 -1.34 -13.02
C ARG A 12 -0.20 -0.97 -11.67
N LEU A 13 -1.09 -1.82 -11.18
CA LEU A 13 -1.72 -1.65 -9.87
C LEU A 13 -1.14 -2.61 -8.84
N ILE A 14 -1.09 -2.17 -7.58
CA ILE A 14 -0.76 -2.98 -6.41
C ILE A 14 -2.07 -3.34 -5.71
N ALA A 15 -2.39 -4.63 -5.64
CA ALA A 15 -3.57 -5.14 -4.96
C ALA A 15 -3.23 -5.51 -3.50
N VAL A 16 -4.04 -5.03 -2.56
CA VAL A 16 -3.96 -5.35 -1.13
C VAL A 16 -5.28 -5.98 -0.71
N ARG A 17 -5.17 -7.11 -0.02
CA ARG A 17 -6.30 -7.89 0.50
C ARG A 17 -6.14 -8.04 2.01
N ASP A 18 -7.26 -7.99 2.73
CA ASP A 18 -7.29 -8.44 4.11
C ASP A 18 -7.08 -9.97 4.16
N SER A 19 -6.02 -10.40 4.86
CA SER A 19 -5.76 -11.81 5.07
C SER A 19 -6.82 -12.51 5.93
N LYS A 20 -7.54 -11.75 6.77
CA LYS A 20 -8.54 -12.24 7.72
C LYS A 20 -9.95 -12.27 7.13
N ASP A 21 -10.22 -11.46 6.12
CA ASP A 21 -11.43 -11.50 5.32
C ASP A 21 -11.10 -11.66 3.82
N PRO A 22 -10.89 -12.92 3.36
CA PRO A 22 -10.53 -13.24 1.99
C PRO A 22 -11.40 -12.65 0.89
N ASP A 23 -12.70 -12.58 1.20
CA ASP A 23 -13.79 -12.33 0.27
C ASP A 23 -14.33 -10.90 0.44
N GLY A 24 -13.81 -10.17 1.42
CA GLY A 24 -14.08 -8.75 1.64
C GLY A 24 -13.57 -7.83 0.54
N PRO A 25 -13.80 -6.51 0.68
CA PRO A 25 -13.38 -5.51 -0.30
C PRO A 25 -11.88 -5.55 -0.60
N LYS A 26 -11.53 -5.40 -1.88
CA LYS A 26 -10.14 -5.37 -2.35
C LYS A 26 -9.70 -3.93 -2.55
N LEU A 27 -8.51 -3.59 -2.07
CA LEU A 27 -7.91 -2.28 -2.26
C LEU A 27 -6.88 -2.34 -3.40
N PHE A 28 -6.89 -1.35 -4.29
CA PHE A 28 -5.94 -1.22 -5.38
C PHE A 28 -5.28 0.15 -5.34
N PHE A 29 -3.97 0.19 -5.53
CA PHE A 29 -3.18 1.41 -5.55
C PHE A 29 -2.43 1.52 -6.87
N SER A 30 -2.26 2.73 -7.38
CA SER A 30 -1.21 2.97 -8.37
C SER A 30 0.17 2.71 -7.74
N VAL A 31 1.19 2.47 -8.57
CA VAL A 31 2.56 2.29 -8.08
C VAL A 31 3.05 3.52 -7.28
N SER A 32 2.70 4.74 -7.71
CA SER A 32 3.08 5.97 -7.01
C SER A 32 2.39 6.07 -5.65
N ALA A 33 1.09 5.83 -5.58
CA ALA A 33 0.35 5.88 -4.32
C ALA A 33 0.87 4.84 -3.31
N TRP A 34 1.23 3.64 -3.76
CA TRP A 34 1.85 2.62 -2.90
C TRP A 34 3.21 3.07 -2.36
N ARG A 35 4.03 3.73 -3.19
CA ARG A 35 5.33 4.26 -2.77
C ARG A 35 5.18 5.35 -1.72
N ASP A 36 4.32 6.33 -1.97
CA ASP A 36 4.07 7.44 -1.06
C ASP A 36 3.53 6.95 0.30
N PHE A 37 2.66 5.93 0.27
CA PHE A 37 2.17 5.27 1.47
C PHE A 37 3.33 4.66 2.28
N LEU A 38 4.19 3.85 1.66
CA LEU A 38 5.33 3.21 2.35
C LEU A 38 6.31 4.24 2.92
N ASP A 39 6.58 5.32 2.20
CA ASP A 39 7.48 6.37 2.64
C ASP A 39 6.94 7.09 3.88
N ARG A 40 5.62 7.33 3.95
CA ARG A 40 4.96 7.87 5.15
C ARG A 40 5.05 6.93 6.34
N ILE A 41 4.82 5.62 6.14
CA ILE A 41 4.95 4.62 7.21
C ILE A 41 6.37 4.60 7.77
N LYS A 42 7.38 4.50 6.89
CA LYS A 42 8.80 4.48 7.28
C LYS A 42 9.26 5.76 7.97
N ALA A 43 8.70 6.91 7.58
CA ALA A 43 8.97 8.19 8.24
C ALA A 43 8.25 8.35 9.59
N GLY A 44 7.52 7.35 10.08
CA GLY A 44 6.73 7.44 11.31
C GLY A 44 5.53 8.38 11.19
N LYS A 45 5.14 8.77 9.97
CA LYS A 45 4.03 9.72 9.70
C LYS A 45 2.69 9.00 9.60
N HIS A 46 2.40 8.18 10.60
CA HIS A 46 1.13 7.49 10.78
C HIS A 46 0.66 7.67 12.21
N GLU A 47 -0.65 7.79 12.36
CA GLU A 47 -1.27 7.87 13.68
C GLU A 47 -1.26 6.46 14.29
N LEU A 48 -0.65 6.35 15.46
CA LEU A 48 -0.77 5.18 16.31
C LEU A 48 -1.59 5.62 17.52
N PRO A 49 -2.57 4.82 17.96
CA PRO A 49 -3.15 4.99 19.28
C PRO A 49 -2.04 5.08 20.35
N GLU A 50 -2.18 6.00 21.31
CA GLU A 50 -1.14 6.26 22.32
C GLU A 50 -0.77 5.00 23.13
N ASP A 51 -1.74 4.12 23.35
CA ASP A 51 -1.55 2.82 23.99
C ASP A 51 -0.71 1.84 23.16
N MET A 52 -0.74 1.93 21.82
CA MET A 52 0.16 1.15 20.95
C MET A 52 1.56 1.75 20.82
N ARG A 53 1.71 3.07 20.92
CA ARG A 53 3.04 3.73 20.84
C ARG A 53 4.00 3.19 21.90
N ALA A 54 3.52 3.10 23.14
CA ALA A 54 4.32 2.58 24.26
C ALA A 54 4.74 1.10 24.09
N LEU A 55 3.98 0.31 23.32
CA LEU A 55 4.28 -1.12 23.08
C LEU A 55 5.27 -1.35 21.93
N LEU A 56 5.45 -0.37 21.04
CA LEU A 56 6.30 -0.48 19.86
C LEU A 56 7.76 -0.05 20.13
N ASP A 57 7.99 0.84 21.10
CA ASP A 57 9.32 1.31 21.51
C ASP A 57 10.25 0.17 21.99
N GLU A 58 9.70 -0.92 22.54
CA GLU A 58 10.50 -2.07 23.01
C GLU A 58 10.64 -3.22 22.00
N ARG A 59 9.78 -3.28 20.97
CA ARG A 59 9.65 -4.48 20.10
C ARG A 59 10.13 -4.31 18.67
N PHE A 60 10.29 -3.08 18.18
CA PHE A 60 10.62 -2.81 16.79
C PHE A 60 11.82 -1.88 16.65
N VAL A 61 12.93 -2.22 17.30
CA VAL A 61 14.25 -1.80 16.82
C VAL A 61 14.62 -2.76 15.70
N VAL A 62 14.65 -2.28 14.46
CA VAL A 62 15.23 -2.98 13.30
C VAL A 62 16.71 -2.61 13.21
#